data_AF-A0A1D2MEV3-F1
#
_entry.id   AF-A0A1D2MEV3-F1
#
_cell.length_a   1.000
_cell.length_b   1.000
_cell.length_c   1.000
_cell.angle_alpha   90.00
_cell.angle_beta   90.00
_cell.angle_gamma   90.00
#
_symmetry.space_group_name_H-M   'P 1'
#
loop_
_entity.id
_entity.type
_entity.pdbx_description
1 polymer ?
#
loop_
_entity_poly.entity_id
_entity_poly.type
_entity_poly.pdbx_seq_one_letter_code
_entity_poly.pdbx_strand_id
1 'polypeptide(L)'
;MFLSASVVLLCMASAIQGLNLEAAMETPCFNISNNPAPLFNMEWAVSLGTVYYPIMNNIDLYRAATDLLQKQPNEIKTGSVYYDSCLTWHMFKDGTLLSKGFNGLTREYKSRPMEGNPDGYVFWPSDGTDVYSGSAYTTMTDNKTFFFSALCLKNGGMAWGVGSATPTLSEETKKKILEHAESLGFKKEHFTELRYDNCKISA
;
A
#
# COMPACT_ATOMS: atom_id res chain seq x y z
N MET A 1 60.73 -14.18 7.62
CA MET A 1 59.70 -15.24 7.73
C MET A 1 58.35 -14.57 7.72
N PHE A 2 57.50 -14.99 6.78
CA PHE A 2 56.22 -14.37 6.42
C PHE A 2 55.10 -14.66 7.42
N LEU A 3 54.24 -13.65 7.60
CA LEU A 3 52.78 -13.66 7.79
C LEU A 3 52.14 -14.57 8.84
N SER A 4 51.38 -13.95 9.76
CA SER A 4 49.98 -14.32 9.92
C SER A 4 49.13 -13.08 10.20
N ALA A 5 48.62 -12.46 9.13
CA ALA A 5 47.49 -11.55 9.24
C ALA A 5 46.24 -12.42 9.40
N SER A 6 45.65 -12.41 10.60
CA SER A 6 44.36 -13.04 10.85
C SER A 6 43.28 -12.26 10.10
N VAL A 7 42.90 -12.76 8.93
CA VAL A 7 41.72 -12.30 8.19
C VAL A 7 40.49 -12.70 9.01
N VAL A 8 39.96 -11.76 9.78
CA VAL A 8 38.61 -11.85 10.34
C VAL A 8 37.65 -11.66 9.16
N LEU A 9 37.29 -12.78 8.52
CA LEU A 9 36.24 -12.83 7.53
C LEU A 9 34.90 -12.67 8.28
N LEU A 10 34.50 -11.43 8.53
CA LEU A 10 33.16 -11.10 9.02
C LEU A 10 32.19 -11.42 7.87
N CYS A 11 31.74 -12.67 7.80
CA CYS A 11 30.59 -13.04 7.00
C CYS A 11 29.38 -12.31 7.59
N MET A 12 29.12 -11.09 7.13
CA MET A 12 27.80 -10.49 7.20
C MET A 12 26.89 -11.31 6.30
N ALA A 13 26.46 -12.47 6.80
CA ALA A 13 25.27 -13.14 6.33
C ALA A 13 24.18 -12.06 6.43
N SER A 14 23.88 -11.45 5.29
CA SER A 14 22.78 -10.51 5.15
C SER A 14 21.56 -11.35 5.50
N ALA A 15 21.15 -11.32 6.75
CA ALA A 15 19.99 -12.05 7.21
C ALA A 15 18.87 -11.57 6.30
N ILE A 16 18.38 -12.47 5.44
CA ILE A 16 17.23 -12.19 4.59
C ILE A 16 16.07 -12.11 5.57
N GLN A 17 15.82 -10.91 6.09
CA GLN A 17 14.75 -10.68 7.05
C GLN A 17 13.43 -10.75 6.30
N GLY A 18 12.58 -11.68 6.74
CA GLY A 18 11.18 -11.72 6.34
C GLY A 18 10.44 -10.46 6.80
N LEU A 19 9.20 -10.28 6.35
CA LEU A 19 8.40 -9.16 6.81
C LEU A 19 8.06 -9.30 8.30
N ASN A 20 8.10 -8.16 9.00
CA ASN A 20 7.67 -8.07 10.38
C ASN A 20 6.49 -7.08 10.46
N LEU A 21 5.26 -7.61 10.53
CA LEU A 21 4.05 -6.79 10.62
C LEU A 21 3.97 -6.01 11.94
N GLU A 22 4.42 -6.59 13.04
CA GLU A 22 4.39 -5.94 14.36
C GLU A 22 5.28 -4.69 14.38
N ALA A 23 6.49 -4.80 13.83
CA ALA A 23 7.39 -3.66 13.68
C ALA A 23 6.91 -2.61 12.67
N ALA A 24 5.97 -2.95 11.78
CA ALA A 24 5.40 -2.03 10.81
C ALA A 24 4.13 -1.33 11.34
N MET A 25 3.55 -1.78 12.46
CA MET A 25 2.38 -1.14 13.05
C MET A 25 2.77 0.18 13.73
N GLU A 26 2.12 1.27 13.32
CA GLU A 26 2.47 2.61 13.82
C GLU A 26 1.53 3.09 14.93
N THR A 27 0.22 3.08 14.66
CA THR A 27 -0.80 3.70 15.49
C THR A 27 -2.13 2.95 15.32
N PRO A 28 -2.95 2.83 16.38
CA PRO A 28 -4.31 2.35 16.25
C PRO A 28 -5.13 3.25 15.30
N CYS A 29 -6.14 2.70 14.65
CA CYS A 29 -7.09 3.48 13.87
C CYS A 29 -7.70 4.59 14.73
N PHE A 30 -7.63 5.84 14.25
CA PHE A 30 -8.30 6.98 14.84
C PHE A 30 -9.53 7.39 14.01
N ASN A 31 -10.34 8.28 14.57
CA ASN A 31 -11.54 8.75 13.89
C ASN A 31 -11.15 9.72 12.74
N ILE A 32 -11.06 9.21 11.51
CA ILE A 32 -10.83 10.03 10.32
C ILE A 32 -12.08 10.87 10.10
N SER A 33 -11.95 12.19 10.23
CA SER A 33 -13.07 13.13 10.17
C SER A 33 -13.90 12.93 8.91
N ASN A 34 -15.22 12.93 9.06
CA ASN A 34 -16.13 12.96 7.92
C ASN A 34 -16.01 14.31 7.22
N ASN A 35 -15.74 14.31 5.92
CA ASN A 35 -15.85 15.52 5.12
C ASN A 35 -17.34 15.83 4.86
N PRO A 36 -17.77 17.08 4.98
CA PRO A 36 -19.16 17.47 4.72
C PRO A 36 -19.55 17.40 3.23
N ALA A 37 -18.58 17.27 2.33
CA ALA A 37 -18.76 17.13 0.89
C ALA A 37 -17.76 16.11 0.33
N PRO A 38 -18.11 15.37 -0.73
CA PRO A 38 -17.23 14.39 -1.34
C PRO A 38 -15.97 15.07 -1.89
N LEU A 39 -14.81 14.60 -1.44
CA LEU A 39 -13.53 14.92 -2.05
C LEU A 39 -13.26 14.04 -3.28
N PHE A 40 -13.69 12.77 -3.21
CA PHE A 40 -13.31 11.74 -4.17
C PHE A 40 -14.31 11.58 -5.32
N ASN A 41 -13.82 11.68 -6.56
CA ASN A 41 -14.59 11.34 -7.74
C ASN A 41 -14.42 9.86 -8.11
N MET A 42 -15.40 9.03 -7.71
CA MET A 42 -15.40 7.60 -8.01
C MET A 42 -15.46 7.31 -9.52
N GLU A 43 -16.16 8.13 -10.32
CA GLU A 43 -16.23 7.93 -11.78
C GLU A 43 -14.86 8.10 -12.43
N TRP A 44 -14.10 9.10 -11.98
CA TRP A 44 -12.72 9.30 -12.42
C TRP A 44 -11.85 8.10 -12.03
N ALA A 45 -11.88 7.65 -10.78
CA ALA A 45 -11.06 6.53 -10.33
C ALA A 45 -11.34 5.23 -11.12
N VAL A 46 -12.62 4.92 -11.38
CA VAL A 46 -13.01 3.79 -12.24
C VAL A 46 -12.54 3.98 -13.68
N SER A 47 -12.51 5.21 -14.20
CA SER A 47 -12.10 5.49 -15.58
C SER A 47 -10.59 5.28 -15.84
N LEU A 48 -9.75 5.25 -14.79
CA LEU A 48 -8.31 5.05 -14.93
C LEU A 48 -7.96 3.68 -15.50
N GLY A 49 -8.84 2.69 -15.36
CA GLY A 49 -8.57 1.31 -15.76
C GLY A 49 -7.60 0.62 -14.79
N THR A 50 -6.38 1.15 -14.68
CA THR A 50 -5.33 0.71 -13.75
C THR A 50 -4.95 1.85 -12.81
N VAL A 51 -4.98 1.57 -11.51
CA VAL A 51 -4.51 2.47 -10.45
C VAL A 51 -3.20 1.91 -9.91
N TYR A 52 -2.13 2.70 -9.99
CA TYR A 52 -0.82 2.39 -9.41
C TYR A 52 -0.77 2.83 -7.96
N TYR A 53 0.01 2.13 -7.14
CA TYR A 53 0.24 2.53 -5.75
C TYR A 53 1.72 2.88 -5.53
N PRO A 54 2.18 4.08 -5.92
CA PRO A 54 3.59 4.46 -5.84
C PRO A 54 4.09 4.72 -4.42
N ILE A 55 3.21 5.13 -3.50
CA ILE A 55 3.60 5.55 -2.15
C ILE A 55 2.59 5.02 -1.14
N MET A 56 3.08 4.44 -0.05
CA MET A 56 2.28 3.89 1.05
C MET A 56 3.13 3.75 2.31
N ASN A 57 2.54 3.38 3.45
CA ASN A 57 3.32 2.92 4.60
C ASN A 57 3.61 1.41 4.57
N ASN A 58 4.61 1.01 5.36
CA ASN A 58 5.09 -0.38 5.43
C ASN A 58 3.99 -1.38 5.78
N ILE A 59 3.07 -1.04 6.68
CA ILE A 59 2.00 -1.97 7.08
C ILE A 59 0.98 -2.22 5.95
N ASP A 60 0.64 -1.19 5.16
CA ASP A 60 -0.22 -1.35 3.99
C ASP A 60 0.46 -2.27 2.96
N LEU A 61 1.72 -1.95 2.65
CA LEU A 61 2.55 -2.71 1.73
C LEU A 61 2.70 -4.18 2.14
N TYR A 62 3.02 -4.42 3.40
CA TYR A 62 3.27 -5.77 3.90
C TYR A 62 1.99 -6.60 3.92
N ARG A 63 0.84 -6.00 4.25
CA ARG A 63 -0.44 -6.72 4.19
C ARG A 63 -0.88 -7.00 2.77
N ALA A 64 -0.73 -6.04 1.86
CA ALA A 64 -0.97 -6.27 0.44
C ALA A 64 -0.08 -7.40 -0.09
N ALA A 65 1.19 -7.44 0.30
CA ALA A 65 2.11 -8.52 -0.07
C ALA A 65 1.71 -9.88 0.52
N THR A 66 1.41 -9.93 1.81
CA THR A 66 0.94 -11.14 2.51
C THR A 66 -0.32 -11.70 1.91
N ASP A 67 -1.30 -10.84 1.62
CA ASP A 67 -2.56 -11.27 1.04
C ASP A 67 -2.41 -11.68 -0.42
N LEU A 68 -1.67 -10.93 -1.24
CA LEU A 68 -1.52 -11.28 -2.66
C LEU A 68 -0.65 -12.54 -2.87
N LEU A 69 0.37 -12.76 -2.03
CA LEU A 69 1.22 -13.96 -2.07
C LEU A 69 0.63 -15.17 -1.34
N GLN A 70 -0.40 -14.96 -0.49
CA GLN A 70 -0.97 -15.96 0.41
C GLN A 70 0.11 -16.71 1.23
N LYS A 71 1.07 -15.95 1.78
CA LYS A 71 2.21 -16.45 2.57
C LYS A 71 2.25 -15.82 3.95
N GLN A 72 2.84 -16.50 4.92
CA GLN A 72 3.10 -15.85 6.21
C GLN A 72 4.09 -14.69 6.03
N PRO A 73 3.96 -13.58 6.79
CA PRO A 73 4.83 -12.42 6.62
C PRO A 73 6.32 -12.74 6.68
N ASN A 74 6.73 -13.62 7.60
CA ASN A 74 8.12 -14.03 7.79
C ASN A 74 8.70 -14.86 6.62
N GLU A 75 7.87 -15.36 5.70
CA GLU A 75 8.28 -16.10 4.50
C GLU A 75 8.52 -15.16 3.30
N ILE A 76 8.10 -13.90 3.39
CA ILE A 76 8.18 -12.91 2.31
C ILE A 76 9.45 -12.09 2.47
N LYS A 77 10.30 -12.07 1.44
CA LYS A 77 11.55 -11.32 1.47
C LYS A 77 11.26 -9.83 1.34
N THR A 78 11.68 -9.05 2.33
CA THR A 78 11.53 -7.59 2.36
C THR A 78 11.95 -6.92 1.04
N GLY A 79 13.10 -7.29 0.47
CA GLY A 79 13.54 -6.75 -0.83
C GLY A 79 12.56 -6.98 -1.99
N SER A 80 11.96 -8.18 -2.09
CA SER A 80 11.02 -8.49 -3.19
C SER A 80 9.75 -7.63 -3.14
N VAL A 81 9.37 -7.15 -1.95
CA VAL A 81 8.20 -6.31 -1.78
C VAL A 81 8.42 -4.90 -2.33
N TYR A 82 9.64 -4.38 -2.27
CA TYR A 82 9.96 -3.05 -2.79
C TYR A 82 10.24 -3.02 -4.30
N TYR A 83 10.83 -4.09 -4.83
CA TYR A 83 11.34 -4.12 -6.21
C TYR A 83 10.50 -4.97 -7.19
N ASP A 84 9.74 -5.94 -6.68
CA ASP A 84 9.03 -6.93 -7.52
C ASP A 84 7.51 -6.90 -7.33
N SER A 85 7.00 -6.05 -6.44
CA SER A 85 5.57 -6.08 -6.06
C SER A 85 4.65 -5.60 -7.17
N CYS A 86 5.03 -4.55 -7.91
CA CYS A 86 4.25 -4.02 -9.05
C CYS A 86 2.76 -3.85 -8.73
N LEU A 87 2.45 -3.35 -7.53
CA LEU A 87 1.08 -3.32 -7.00
C LEU A 87 0.20 -2.40 -7.84
N THR A 88 -0.88 -2.96 -8.38
CA THR A 88 -1.88 -2.21 -9.11
C THR A 88 -3.27 -2.65 -8.69
N TRP A 89 -4.24 -1.76 -8.89
CA TRP A 89 -5.64 -2.03 -8.62
C TRP A 89 -6.48 -1.69 -9.84
N HIS A 90 -7.48 -2.50 -10.10
CA HIS A 90 -8.56 -2.20 -11.03
C HIS A 90 -9.84 -2.04 -10.24
N MET A 91 -10.54 -0.92 -10.44
CA MET A 91 -11.79 -0.60 -9.76
C MET A 91 -12.96 -0.75 -10.74
N PHE A 92 -13.98 -1.50 -10.35
CA PHE A 92 -15.16 -1.76 -11.19
C PHE A 92 -16.41 -1.09 -10.61
N LYS A 93 -17.37 -0.74 -11.49
CA LYS A 93 -18.62 -0.04 -11.10
C LYS A 93 -19.53 -0.87 -10.18
N ASP A 94 -19.36 -2.18 -10.17
CA ASP A 94 -20.14 -3.12 -9.35
C ASP A 94 -19.59 -3.24 -7.91
N GLY A 95 -18.56 -2.47 -7.55
CA GLY A 95 -17.90 -2.53 -6.25
C GLY A 95 -16.81 -3.59 -6.17
N THR A 96 -16.53 -4.32 -7.26
CA THR A 96 -15.38 -5.23 -7.33
C THR A 96 -14.08 -4.42 -7.43
N LEU A 97 -13.06 -4.85 -6.68
CA LEU A 97 -11.69 -4.35 -6.77
C LEU A 97 -10.78 -5.54 -7.09
N LEU A 98 -9.86 -5.39 -8.04
CA LEU A 98 -8.89 -6.43 -8.39
C LEU A 98 -7.47 -5.90 -8.16
N SER A 99 -6.82 -6.40 -7.11
CA SER A 99 -5.39 -6.17 -6.87
C SER A 99 -4.55 -7.09 -7.75
N LYS A 100 -3.46 -6.57 -8.29
CA LYS A 100 -2.45 -7.34 -9.05
C LYS A 100 -1.04 -6.97 -8.62
N GLY A 101 -0.11 -7.91 -8.75
CA GLY A 101 1.30 -7.71 -8.39
C GLY A 101 2.10 -9.01 -8.43
N PHE A 102 3.37 -8.96 -8.03
CA PHE A 102 4.28 -10.11 -7.91
C PHE A 102 4.23 -11.06 -9.13
N ASN A 103 4.58 -10.55 -10.31
CA ASN A 103 4.54 -11.29 -11.58
C ASN A 103 3.13 -11.77 -12.01
N GLY A 104 2.10 -10.95 -11.76
CA GLY A 104 0.75 -11.18 -12.29
C GLY A 104 -0.16 -12.01 -11.39
N LEU A 105 0.23 -12.21 -10.13
CA LEU A 105 -0.71 -12.69 -9.11
C LEU A 105 -1.84 -11.67 -8.96
N THR A 106 -3.04 -12.18 -8.68
CA THR A 106 -4.25 -11.38 -8.58
C THR A 106 -5.05 -11.74 -7.35
N ARG A 107 -5.72 -10.75 -6.78
CA ARG A 107 -6.65 -10.93 -5.66
C ARG A 107 -7.88 -10.07 -5.85
N GLU A 108 -9.05 -10.69 -5.78
CA GLU A 108 -10.32 -9.98 -5.88
C GLU A 108 -10.84 -9.59 -4.50
N TYR A 109 -11.39 -8.39 -4.40
CA TYR A 109 -12.07 -7.85 -3.24
C TYR A 109 -13.44 -7.34 -3.65
N LYS A 110 -14.36 -7.33 -2.69
CA LYS A 110 -15.59 -6.56 -2.77
C LYS A 110 -15.47 -5.32 -1.92
N SER A 111 -16.16 -4.27 -2.34
CA SER A 111 -16.28 -3.04 -1.58
C SER A 111 -17.72 -2.51 -1.60
N ARG A 112 -18.04 -1.72 -0.58
CA ARG A 112 -19.29 -0.95 -0.51
C ARG A 112 -19.06 0.41 0.13
N PRO A 113 -19.80 1.46 -0.26
CA PRO A 113 -19.74 2.76 0.39
C PRO A 113 -20.08 2.67 1.87
N MET A 114 -19.48 3.54 2.68
CA MET A 114 -19.84 3.74 4.07
C MET A 114 -21.10 4.62 4.18
N GLU A 115 -22.01 4.25 5.07
CA GLU A 115 -23.21 5.05 5.31
C GLU A 115 -22.81 6.41 5.93
N GLY A 116 -23.28 7.49 5.34
CA GLY A 116 -23.01 8.86 5.82
C GLY A 116 -21.59 9.38 5.58
N ASN A 117 -20.73 8.64 4.87
CA ASN A 117 -19.39 9.11 4.48
C ASN A 117 -19.13 8.83 3.00
N PRO A 118 -19.27 9.85 2.11
CA PRO A 118 -19.12 9.67 0.67
C PRO A 118 -17.66 9.40 0.23
N ASP A 119 -16.68 9.70 1.08
CA ASP A 119 -15.25 9.43 0.81
C ASP A 119 -14.78 8.10 1.42
N GLY A 120 -15.69 7.37 2.09
CA GLY A 120 -15.41 6.14 2.80
C GLY A 120 -15.98 4.90 2.11
N TYR A 121 -15.21 3.81 2.09
CA TYR A 121 -15.69 2.49 1.70
C TYR A 121 -15.16 1.40 2.62
N VAL A 122 -15.92 0.32 2.76
CA VAL A 122 -15.46 -0.92 3.40
C VAL A 122 -15.06 -1.88 2.30
N PHE A 123 -13.95 -2.60 2.48
CA PHE A 123 -13.48 -3.61 1.53
C PHE A 123 -13.09 -4.91 2.25
N TRP A 124 -13.27 -6.03 1.57
CA TRP A 124 -12.94 -7.37 2.04
C TRP A 124 -12.62 -8.29 0.87
N PRO A 125 -11.76 -9.31 1.04
CA PRO A 125 -11.45 -10.24 -0.04
C PRO A 125 -12.68 -11.06 -0.44
N SER A 126 -12.85 -11.32 -1.74
CA SER A 126 -13.98 -12.12 -2.26
C SER A 126 -13.90 -13.59 -1.81
N ASP A 127 -12.70 -14.11 -1.55
CA ASP A 127 -12.43 -15.47 -1.08
C ASP A 127 -11.20 -15.53 -0.15
N GLY A 128 -10.94 -16.69 0.46
CA GLY A 128 -9.72 -16.93 1.23
C GLY A 128 -9.65 -16.23 2.59
N THR A 129 -8.45 -15.87 3.01
CA THR A 129 -8.19 -15.30 4.34
C THR A 129 -8.42 -13.79 4.37
N ASP A 130 -8.90 -13.30 5.51
CA ASP A 130 -9.25 -11.90 5.72
C ASP A 130 -8.06 -11.06 6.24
N VAL A 131 -6.89 -11.23 5.61
CA VAL A 131 -5.63 -10.63 6.08
C VAL A 131 -5.53 -9.15 5.70
N TYR A 132 -6.12 -8.77 4.56
CA TYR A 132 -6.18 -7.39 4.10
C TYR A 132 -7.64 -6.98 3.88
N SER A 133 -8.22 -6.33 4.89
CA SER A 133 -9.57 -5.79 4.84
C SER A 133 -9.74 -4.69 5.87
N GLY A 134 -10.80 -3.92 5.70
CA GLY A 134 -11.13 -2.84 6.62
C GLY A 134 -11.96 -1.75 5.96
N SER A 135 -11.82 -0.55 6.48
CA SER A 135 -12.40 0.67 5.93
C SER A 135 -11.29 1.53 5.35
N ALA A 136 -11.55 2.16 4.21
CA ALA A 136 -10.66 3.13 3.58
C ALA A 136 -11.38 4.46 3.41
N TYR A 137 -10.65 5.55 3.58
CA TYR A 137 -11.15 6.91 3.58
C TYR A 137 -10.24 7.76 2.68
N THR A 138 -10.81 8.37 1.64
CA THR A 138 -10.06 9.33 0.83
C THR A 138 -9.94 10.64 1.59
N THR A 139 -8.72 11.06 1.92
CA THR A 139 -8.47 12.27 2.72
C THR A 139 -7.76 13.39 1.97
N MET A 140 -7.23 13.10 0.77
CA MET A 140 -6.66 14.10 -0.13
C MET A 140 -6.69 13.58 -1.57
N THR A 141 -7.02 14.43 -2.53
CA THR A 141 -6.96 14.10 -3.96
C THR A 141 -6.93 15.37 -4.78
N ASP A 142 -6.40 15.30 -5.99
CA ASP A 142 -6.54 16.35 -7.01
C ASP A 142 -7.59 15.99 -8.09
N ASN A 143 -8.25 14.83 -7.97
CA ASN A 143 -9.18 14.23 -8.93
C ASN A 143 -8.66 14.17 -10.37
N LYS A 144 -7.33 14.08 -10.54
CA LYS A 144 -6.66 14.07 -11.85
C LYS A 144 -5.51 13.09 -11.90
N THR A 145 -4.64 13.14 -10.90
CA THR A 145 -3.39 12.37 -10.86
C THR A 145 -3.37 11.37 -9.71
N PHE A 146 -3.90 11.71 -8.53
CA PHE A 146 -3.81 10.82 -7.37
C PHE A 146 -4.97 10.97 -6.37
N PHE A 147 -5.13 9.98 -5.52
CA PHE A 147 -5.93 10.05 -4.30
C PHE A 147 -5.19 9.34 -3.15
N PHE A 148 -5.21 9.96 -1.97
CA PHE A 148 -4.66 9.45 -0.73
C PHE A 148 -5.76 8.76 0.05
N SER A 149 -5.56 7.48 0.37
CA SER A 149 -6.47 6.70 1.22
C SER A 149 -5.80 6.43 2.56
N ALA A 150 -6.48 6.83 3.64
CA ALA A 150 -6.19 6.34 4.99
C ALA A 150 -7.06 5.11 5.25
N LEU A 151 -6.48 4.07 5.85
CA LEU A 151 -7.14 2.79 6.07
C LEU A 151 -7.21 2.47 7.57
N CYS A 152 -8.37 2.00 7.99
CA CYS A 152 -8.57 1.35 9.28
C CYS A 152 -8.77 -0.14 9.03
N LEU A 153 -7.69 -0.90 9.26
CA LEU A 153 -7.66 -2.33 9.03
C LEU A 153 -8.50 -3.05 10.10
N LYS A 154 -9.05 -4.20 9.74
CA LYS A 154 -9.92 -4.99 10.64
C LYS A 154 -9.27 -5.35 11.97
N ASN A 155 -7.94 -5.48 12.01
CA ASN A 155 -7.18 -5.75 13.24
C ASN A 155 -6.94 -4.48 14.10
N GLY A 156 -7.54 -3.34 13.75
CA GLY A 156 -7.39 -2.07 14.44
C GLY A 156 -6.15 -1.27 14.07
N GLY A 157 -5.28 -1.79 13.20
CA GLY A 157 -4.11 -1.07 12.71
C GLY A 157 -4.48 0.00 11.69
N MET A 158 -3.75 1.11 11.70
CA MET A 158 -3.90 2.14 10.67
C MET A 158 -2.86 1.96 9.56
N ALA A 159 -3.30 2.13 8.33
CA ALA A 159 -2.50 2.04 7.11
C ALA A 159 -2.80 3.23 6.20
N TRP A 160 -1.95 3.48 5.21
CA TRP A 160 -2.28 4.42 4.15
C TRP A 160 -1.55 4.08 2.87
N GLY A 161 -2.17 4.46 1.75
CA GLY A 161 -1.61 4.32 0.42
C GLY A 161 -2.14 5.41 -0.52
N VAL A 162 -1.39 5.67 -1.57
CA VAL A 162 -1.77 6.61 -2.63
C VAL A 162 -2.06 5.84 -3.90
N GLY A 163 -3.32 5.90 -4.36
CA GLY A 163 -3.68 5.50 -5.70
C GLY A 163 -3.33 6.60 -6.70
N SER A 164 -2.76 6.23 -7.85
CA SER A 164 -2.27 7.16 -8.88
C SER A 164 -2.59 6.66 -10.29
N ALA A 165 -2.83 7.60 -11.21
CA ALA A 165 -2.97 7.31 -12.64
C ALA A 165 -1.65 6.86 -13.30
N THR A 166 -0.52 7.17 -12.66
CA THR A 166 0.83 6.86 -13.18
C THR A 166 1.67 6.13 -12.13
N PRO A 167 2.64 5.28 -12.54
CA PRO A 167 3.51 4.54 -11.63
C PRO A 167 4.48 5.42 -10.84
N THR A 168 4.66 6.68 -11.25
CA THR A 168 5.50 7.67 -10.57
C THR A 168 4.74 8.98 -10.43
N LEU A 169 5.07 9.75 -9.39
CA LEU A 169 4.49 11.07 -9.11
C LEU A 169 5.60 12.14 -9.18
N SER A 170 5.22 13.38 -9.45
CA SER A 170 6.17 14.50 -9.42
C SER A 170 6.64 14.76 -7.98
N GLU A 171 7.89 15.22 -7.81
CA GLU A 171 8.47 15.50 -6.48
C GLU A 171 7.62 16.47 -5.64
N GLU A 172 7.00 17.47 -6.27
CA GLU A 172 6.08 18.39 -5.58
C GLU A 172 4.85 17.65 -5.03
N THR A 173 4.28 16.73 -5.82
CA THR A 173 3.13 15.92 -5.40
C THR A 173 3.51 14.96 -4.28
N LYS A 174 4.68 14.29 -4.39
CA LYS A 174 5.20 13.44 -3.33
C LYS A 174 5.34 14.22 -2.03
N LYS A 175 5.96 15.40 -2.07
CA LYS A 175 6.14 16.25 -0.88
C LYS A 175 4.80 16.53 -0.19
N LYS A 176 3.78 16.95 -0.93
CA LYS A 176 2.42 17.21 -0.40
C LYS A 176 1.80 15.96 0.23
N ILE A 177 1.98 14.79 -0.40
CA ILE A 177 1.52 13.50 0.11
C ILE A 177 2.17 13.16 1.45
N LEU A 178 3.48 13.29 1.55
CA LEU A 178 4.21 12.94 2.78
C LEU A 178 3.87 13.92 3.91
N GLU A 179 3.79 15.23 3.62
CA GLU A 179 3.35 16.24 4.58
C GLU A 179 1.93 15.97 5.08
N HIS A 180 1.01 15.55 4.19
CA HIS A 180 -0.34 15.16 4.57
C HIS A 180 -0.36 13.92 5.46
N ALA A 181 0.41 12.87 5.12
CA ALA A 181 0.54 11.68 5.95
C ALA A 181 1.06 12.02 7.37
N GLU A 182 2.09 12.86 7.47
CA GLU A 182 2.61 13.33 8.76
C GLU A 182 1.55 14.14 9.53
N SER A 183 0.76 14.98 8.85
CA SER A 183 -0.32 15.75 9.49
C SER A 183 -1.45 14.87 10.06
N LEU A 184 -1.64 13.67 9.50
CA LEU A 184 -2.55 12.65 10.02
C LEU A 184 -1.93 11.84 11.17
N GLY A 185 -0.66 12.06 11.50
CA GLY A 185 0.05 11.39 12.61
C GLY A 185 0.83 10.15 12.22
N PHE A 186 0.96 9.83 10.92
CA PHE A 186 1.85 8.76 10.47
C PHE A 186 3.31 9.17 10.58
N LYS A 187 4.21 8.21 10.80
CA LYS A 187 5.63 8.49 11.03
C LYS A 187 6.46 8.19 9.79
N LYS A 188 7.34 9.13 9.48
CA LYS A 188 8.13 9.15 8.25
C LYS A 188 9.01 7.91 8.07
N GLU A 189 9.49 7.30 9.16
CA GLU A 189 10.31 6.09 9.11
C GLU A 189 9.59 4.86 8.53
N HIS A 190 8.25 4.89 8.43
CA HIS A 190 7.44 3.84 7.84
C HIS A 190 6.99 4.12 6.41
N PHE A 191 7.36 5.28 5.84
CA PHE A 191 6.95 5.66 4.50
C PHE A 191 7.80 4.94 3.46
N THR A 192 7.13 4.44 2.44
CA THR A 192 7.75 3.69 1.36
C THR A 192 7.30 4.22 0.00
N GLU A 193 8.27 4.33 -0.90
CA GLU A 193 8.05 4.51 -2.33
C GLU A 193 8.36 3.20 -3.06
N LEU A 194 7.39 2.70 -3.83
CA LEU A 194 7.56 1.52 -4.66
C LEU A 194 8.23 1.87 -5.99
N ARG A 195 9.11 0.99 -6.46
CA ARG A 195 9.76 1.15 -7.76
C ARG A 195 9.09 0.29 -8.81
N TYR A 196 8.63 0.94 -9.87
CA TYR A 196 7.99 0.26 -11.01
C TYR A 196 8.97 -0.02 -12.16
N ASP A 197 10.25 0.32 -12.01
CA ASP A 197 11.26 0.18 -13.07
C ASP A 197 11.43 -1.27 -13.56
N ASN A 198 11.19 -2.24 -12.68
CA ASN A 198 11.26 -3.67 -13.00
C ASN A 198 9.92 -4.28 -13.43
N CYS A 199 8.84 -3.49 -13.43
CA CYS A 199 7.51 -3.96 -13.75
C CYS A 199 7.32 -4.03 -15.27
N LYS A 200 6.81 -5.17 -15.75
CA LYS A 200 6.35 -5.28 -17.13
C LYS A 200 4.99 -4.59 -17.26
N ILE A 201 5.01 -3.27 -17.39
CA ILE A 201 3.80 -2.48 -17.60
C ILE A 201 3.41 -2.68 -19.07
N SER A 202 2.34 -3.44 -19.31
CA SER A 202 1.74 -3.51 -20.65
C SER A 202 1.05 -2.18 -20.94
N ALA A 203 1.52 -1.48 -21.98
CA ALA A 203 0.91 -0.27 -22.53
C ALA A 203 -0.47 -0.55 -23.14
#